data_AF-A0AAF3EHU5-F1
#
_entry.id   AF-A0AAF3EHU5-F1
#
_cell.length_a   1.000
_cell.length_b   1.000
_cell.length_c   1.000
_cell.angle_alpha   90.00
_cell.angle_beta   90.00
_cell.angle_gamma   90.00
#
_symmetry.space_group_name_H-M   'P 1'
#
loop_
_entity.id
_entity.type
_entity.pdbx_description
1 polymer ?
#
loop_
_entity_poly.entity_id
_entity_poly.type
_entity_poly.pdbx_seq_one_letter_code
_entity_poly.pdbx_strand_id
1 'polypeptide(L)'
;MKEAGVQNLDQHNIALTEPAKRSRRRRDGTTVFEPALSVCECEWTTNEGLQCTPNVTAHSDEIHKHKRPGAEMCKCAFDRESDDAWPCYPENRWIQERCSCDAHGLCQKQHKSAFNAKFDCACQTPETVTSAESRQFCVKTDLKLDVLKLWEYYGTILDEDPRMIEALGFQNMTDEVAIVTKAKENIIFAMSELNEKTRQTLSMQKHQLIHKCSFNGQSCDIDHDFKLVSDPTYGNCFIFNHERNFSRSSIRAGPSYGLRVLMFVNASDYLPTTEAVGIRMTIHDKDEFPFPDTFGYSAPTGYISSFGMKMQKMSRLPAPYGDCVPDGRTTNYIYTEHVYSTEGCYRTCFQEMVVRECGCGDPRFPVLGQAIHCQVFNPEQRRCLEARTRELGQVHSSFRCRCQQPCEQSVYTGWSQKLSDE
;
A
#
# COMPACT_ATOMS: atom_id res chain seq x y z
N MET A 1 -15.99 -44.01 34.36
CA MET A 1 -14.99 -43.77 35.43
C MET A 1 -13.79 -43.07 34.82
N LYS A 2 -13.52 -41.83 35.28
CA LYS A 2 -12.34 -40.95 35.07
C LYS A 2 -12.10 -40.48 33.62
N GLU A 3 -12.52 -39.28 33.18
CA GLU A 3 -12.07 -37.90 33.52
C GLU A 3 -10.57 -37.61 33.34
N ALA A 4 -10.26 -36.83 32.30
CA ALA A 4 -9.24 -35.77 32.19
C ALA A 4 -9.27 -35.29 30.72
N GLY A 5 -9.33 -34.02 30.32
CA GLY A 5 -9.34 -32.73 30.98
C GLY A 5 -9.16 -31.71 29.84
N VAL A 6 -10.23 -31.00 29.47
CA VAL A 6 -10.21 -29.96 28.43
C VAL A 6 -9.59 -28.71 29.05
N GLN A 7 -8.39 -28.33 28.61
CA GLN A 7 -7.81 -27.02 28.91
C GLN A 7 -8.09 -26.09 27.74
N ASN A 8 -9.02 -25.16 27.98
CA ASN A 8 -9.15 -23.90 27.26
C ASN A 8 -7.82 -23.13 27.35
N LEU A 9 -7.32 -22.68 26.20
CA LEU A 9 -6.28 -21.66 26.13
C LEU A 9 -6.88 -20.42 25.47
N ASP A 10 -6.71 -19.32 26.18
CA ASP A 10 -7.46 -18.09 26.08
C ASP A 10 -7.34 -17.38 24.73
N GLN A 11 -8.48 -16.97 24.20
CA GLN A 11 -8.58 -15.91 23.20
C GLN A 11 -8.21 -14.57 23.87
N HIS A 12 -7.00 -14.08 23.62
CA HIS A 12 -6.68 -12.68 23.86
C HIS A 12 -7.43 -11.79 22.85
N ASN A 13 -8.65 -11.40 23.24
CA ASN A 13 -9.35 -10.26 22.67
C ASN A 13 -8.57 -8.99 23.03
N ILE A 14 -7.70 -8.54 22.13
CA ILE A 14 -7.19 -7.17 22.16
C ILE A 14 -8.33 -6.27 21.70
N ALA A 15 -9.14 -5.84 22.66
CA ALA A 15 -10.05 -4.72 22.46
C ALA A 15 -9.18 -3.49 22.18
N LEU A 16 -9.21 -3.00 20.93
CA LEU A 16 -8.73 -1.67 20.58
C LEU A 16 -9.59 -0.66 21.35
N THR A 17 -9.15 -0.29 22.55
CA THR A 17 -9.68 0.89 23.24
C THR A 17 -9.29 2.11 22.42
N GLU A 18 -10.24 2.69 21.70
CA GLU A 18 -10.09 4.02 21.13
C GLU A 18 -9.62 4.98 22.24
N PRO A 19 -8.50 5.70 22.09
CA PRO A 19 -8.18 6.76 23.02
C PRO A 19 -9.33 7.78 22.97
N ALA A 20 -9.89 8.08 24.14
CA ALA A 20 -10.98 9.02 24.29
C ALA A 20 -10.69 10.32 23.51
N LYS A 21 -11.46 10.58 22.46
CA LYS A 21 -11.42 11.85 21.72
C LYS A 21 -11.80 12.97 22.67
N ARG A 22 -10.82 13.58 23.34
CA ARG A 22 -10.97 14.91 23.91
C ARG A 22 -11.30 15.83 22.76
N SER A 23 -12.51 16.40 22.78
CA SER A 23 -13.01 17.39 21.84
C SER A 23 -12.06 18.59 21.84
N ARG A 24 -11.05 18.58 20.95
CA ARG A 24 -10.32 19.79 20.61
C ARG A 24 -11.26 20.66 19.78
N ARG A 25 -11.48 21.91 20.21
CA ARG A 25 -12.25 22.90 19.44
C ARG A 25 -11.69 22.97 18.03
N ARG A 26 -12.59 22.95 17.04
CA ARG A 26 -12.26 23.03 15.61
C ARG A 26 -11.48 24.31 15.35
N ARG A 27 -10.19 24.19 14.98
CA ARG A 27 -9.35 25.31 14.56
C ARG A 27 -9.82 25.82 13.19
N ASP A 28 -9.52 27.09 12.92
CA ASP A 28 -9.78 27.74 11.64
C ASP A 28 -9.10 26.96 10.52
N GLY A 29 -9.84 26.63 9.46
CA GLY A 29 -9.43 25.67 8.43
C GLY A 29 -8.31 26.14 7.51
N THR A 30 -7.74 27.32 7.74
CA THR A 30 -6.73 27.96 6.89
C THR A 30 -5.33 28.03 7.51
N THR A 31 -5.18 27.81 8.82
CA THR A 31 -3.86 27.86 9.49
C THR A 31 -3.07 26.57 9.25
N VAL A 32 -1.90 26.70 8.62
CA VAL A 32 -0.96 25.61 8.30
C VAL A 32 0.12 25.48 9.38
N PHE A 33 0.66 26.60 9.86
CA PHE A 33 1.66 26.65 10.93
C PHE A 33 1.04 26.94 12.28
N GLU A 34 1.45 26.18 13.29
CA GLU A 34 1.06 26.39 14.69
C GLU A 34 2.18 26.07 15.69
N PRO A 35 2.18 26.66 16.89
CA PRO A 35 3.14 26.28 17.92
C PRO A 35 2.83 24.90 18.48
N ALA A 36 3.87 24.09 18.65
CA ALA A 36 3.80 22.76 19.26
C ALA A 36 4.87 22.57 20.35
N LEU A 37 4.60 21.69 21.31
CA LEU A 37 5.50 21.27 22.37
C LEU A 37 6.09 19.91 22.04
N SER A 38 7.39 19.78 22.27
CA SER A 38 8.15 18.54 22.13
C SER A 38 9.18 18.44 23.24
N VAL A 39 9.58 17.23 23.60
CA VAL A 39 10.89 17.04 24.23
C VAL A 39 11.94 17.23 23.14
N CYS A 40 13.05 17.92 23.38
CA CYS A 40 14.18 17.96 22.45
C CYS A 40 15.50 17.60 23.10
N GLU A 41 16.45 17.26 22.25
CA GLU A 41 17.87 17.28 22.53
C GLU A 41 18.46 18.51 21.81
N CYS A 42 19.12 19.38 22.58
CA CYS A 42 19.68 20.62 22.08
C CYS A 42 21.21 20.61 22.22
N GLU A 43 21.91 20.87 21.11
CA GLU A 43 23.36 20.93 21.06
C GLU A 43 23.83 22.29 20.55
N TRP A 44 24.97 22.74 21.06
CA TRP A 44 25.63 23.96 20.60
C TRP A 44 26.66 23.62 19.52
N THR A 45 26.48 24.14 18.32
CA THR A 45 27.48 24.06 17.26
C THR A 45 28.21 25.39 17.13
N THR A 46 29.53 25.34 16.91
CA THR A 46 30.38 26.55 16.85
C THR A 46 30.06 27.48 15.68
N ASN A 47 29.32 27.00 14.66
CA ASN A 47 29.02 27.76 13.44
C ASN A 47 27.52 28.11 13.27
N GLU A 48 26.59 27.36 13.87
CA GLU A 48 25.14 27.51 13.61
C GLU A 48 24.33 27.88 14.87
N GLY A 49 24.98 27.98 16.04
CA GLY A 49 24.32 28.34 17.30
C GLY A 49 23.67 27.15 17.99
N LEU A 50 22.63 27.41 18.79
CA LEU A 50 21.86 26.34 19.45
C LEU A 50 20.93 25.65 18.45
N GLN A 51 21.14 24.36 18.20
CA GLN A 51 20.26 23.54 17.37
C GLN A 51 19.54 22.52 18.25
N CYS A 52 18.20 22.45 18.12
CA CYS A 52 17.39 21.48 18.85
C CYS A 52 16.64 20.55 17.91
N THR A 53 16.75 19.26 18.16
CA THR A 53 16.05 18.22 17.43
C THR A 53 14.86 17.73 18.27
N PRO A 54 13.61 17.85 17.79
CA PRO A 54 12.45 17.40 18.54
C PRO A 54 12.39 15.88 18.58
N ASN A 55 12.26 15.34 19.79
CA ASN A 55 11.81 13.98 20.03
C ASN A 55 10.29 13.99 20.20
N VAL A 56 9.58 13.79 19.10
CA VAL A 56 8.12 13.95 19.02
C VAL A 56 7.33 12.89 19.79
N THR A 57 7.97 11.84 20.30
CA THR A 57 7.30 10.72 20.99
C THR A 57 7.55 10.68 22.49
N ALA A 58 8.63 11.31 22.96
CA ALA A 58 8.95 11.33 24.38
C ALA A 58 7.90 12.14 25.15
N HIS A 59 7.33 11.55 26.19
CA HIS A 59 6.39 12.23 27.08
C HIS A 59 7.14 13.17 28.04
N SER A 60 6.48 14.26 28.44
CA SER A 60 6.99 15.23 29.42
C SER A 60 7.44 14.58 30.75
N ASP A 61 6.81 13.47 31.13
CA ASP A 61 7.11 12.74 32.38
C ASP A 61 8.46 12.01 32.35
N GLU A 62 9.04 11.80 31.16
CA GLU A 62 10.35 11.14 30.99
C GLU A 62 11.53 12.06 31.30
N ILE A 63 11.33 13.39 31.19
CA ILE A 63 12.32 14.40 31.56
C ILE A 63 12.58 14.38 33.07
N HIS A 64 11.52 14.30 33.89
CA HIS A 64 11.63 14.42 35.35
C HIS A 64 12.08 13.13 36.05
N LYS A 65 12.04 11.97 35.38
CA LYS A 65 12.38 10.66 35.97
C LYS A 65 13.88 10.31 35.93
N HIS A 66 14.77 11.28 35.71
CA HIS A 66 16.22 11.06 35.55
C HIS A 66 16.60 10.06 34.44
N LYS A 67 15.73 9.85 33.43
CA LYS A 67 15.95 8.83 32.38
C LYS A 67 16.75 9.33 31.17
N ARG A 68 16.90 10.65 30.96
CA ARG A 68 17.76 11.20 29.90
C ARG A 68 18.49 12.48 30.36
N PRO A 69 19.81 12.45 30.57
CA PRO A 69 20.59 13.68 30.78
C PRO A 69 20.65 14.49 29.47
N GLY A 70 20.23 15.76 29.50
CA GLY A 70 20.29 16.68 28.35
C GLY A 70 18.97 16.90 27.59
N ALA A 71 17.90 16.21 27.95
CA ALA A 71 16.58 16.42 27.35
C ALA A 71 15.83 17.58 28.03
N GLU A 72 15.35 18.54 27.24
CA GLU A 72 14.61 19.72 27.71
C GLU A 72 13.25 19.86 27.00
N MET A 73 12.35 20.64 27.58
CA MET A 73 11.07 20.98 26.94
C MET A 73 11.26 22.09 25.91
N CYS A 74 10.87 21.81 24.69
CA CYS A 74 10.91 22.74 23.58
C CYS A 74 9.54 23.21 23.14
N LYS A 75 9.57 24.36 22.48
CA LYS A 75 8.51 24.80 21.59
C LYS A 75 9.03 24.84 20.16
N CYS A 76 8.20 24.39 19.23
CA CYS A 76 8.49 24.25 17.81
C CYS A 76 7.41 24.94 16.98
N ALA A 77 7.74 25.31 15.75
CA ALA A 77 6.74 25.56 14.73
C ALA A 77 6.38 24.24 14.03
N PHE A 78 5.11 23.86 14.06
CA PHE A 78 4.61 22.64 13.46
C PHE A 78 3.87 22.96 12.17
N ASP A 79 4.28 22.32 11.08
CA ASP A 79 3.65 22.39 9.76
C ASP A 79 2.64 21.25 9.61
N ARG A 80 1.36 21.59 9.47
CA ARG A 80 0.28 20.60 9.25
C ARG A 80 0.28 19.98 7.87
N GLU A 81 0.97 20.56 6.89
CA GLU A 81 1.00 20.04 5.52
C GLU A 81 2.07 18.95 5.37
N SER A 82 3.26 19.17 5.94
CA SER A 82 4.35 18.20 5.89
C SER A 82 4.43 17.28 7.11
N ASP A 83 3.65 17.55 8.17
CA ASP A 83 3.77 16.89 9.48
C ASP A 83 5.20 17.01 10.04
N ASP A 84 5.87 18.16 9.86
CA ASP A 84 7.20 18.44 10.41
C ASP A 84 7.16 19.51 11.51
N ALA A 85 8.03 19.35 12.51
CA ALA A 85 8.23 20.33 13.57
C ALA A 85 9.61 21.01 13.42
N TRP A 86 9.62 22.21 12.83
CA TRP A 86 10.84 23.01 12.67
C TRP A 86 10.53 24.51 12.49
N PRO A 87 11.32 25.42 13.08
CA PRO A 87 12.44 25.18 14.00
C PRO A 87 11.96 24.93 15.44
N CYS A 88 12.79 24.24 16.22
CA CYS A 88 12.55 23.96 17.64
C CYS A 88 13.59 24.65 18.51
N TYR A 89 13.17 25.19 19.65
CA TYR A 89 14.05 25.77 20.66
C TYR A 89 13.48 25.56 22.07
N PRO A 90 14.31 25.64 23.14
CA PRO A 90 13.84 25.52 24.50
C PRO A 90 12.73 26.53 24.79
N GLU A 91 11.75 26.15 25.61
CA GLU A 91 10.54 26.96 25.78
C GLU A 91 10.82 28.40 26.25
N ASN A 92 11.86 28.60 27.06
CA ASN A 92 12.30 29.91 27.55
C ASN A 92 12.82 30.85 26.43
N ARG A 93 13.10 30.33 25.23
CA ARG A 93 13.49 31.11 24.05
C ARG A 93 12.32 31.50 23.17
N TRP A 94 11.08 31.30 23.63
CA TRP A 94 9.89 31.74 22.93
C TRP A 94 9.19 32.84 23.71
N ILE A 95 9.01 33.97 23.07
CA ILE A 95 8.30 35.12 23.63
C ILE A 95 6.93 35.27 22.96
N GLN A 96 5.95 35.70 23.75
CA GLN A 96 4.65 36.08 23.22
C GLN A 96 4.68 37.57 22.85
N GLU A 97 4.38 37.87 21.58
CA GLU A 97 4.28 39.23 21.07
C GLU A 97 3.06 39.36 20.15
N ARG A 98 2.68 40.60 19.80
CA ARG A 98 1.69 40.84 18.74
C ARG A 98 2.38 41.01 17.40
N CYS A 99 1.94 40.26 16.38
CA CYS A 99 2.52 40.34 15.05
C CYS A 99 1.45 40.47 13.95
N SER A 100 1.95 40.69 12.72
CA SER A 100 1.17 40.54 11.50
C SER A 100 1.51 39.18 10.90
N CYS A 101 0.49 38.38 10.62
CA CYS A 101 0.63 37.03 10.09
C CYS A 101 -0.06 36.91 8.73
N ASP A 102 0.45 36.02 7.89
CA ASP A 102 -0.21 35.61 6.66
C ASP A 102 -1.39 34.66 6.92
N ALA A 103 -2.02 34.20 5.84
CA ALA A 103 -3.14 33.26 5.90
C ALA A 103 -2.72 31.88 6.45
N HIS A 104 -1.45 31.49 6.28
CA HIS A 104 -0.90 30.18 6.66
C HIS A 104 -0.44 30.16 8.12
N GLY A 105 -0.36 31.31 8.79
CA GLY A 105 0.03 31.40 10.21
C GLY A 105 1.50 31.72 10.45
N LEU A 106 2.25 32.05 9.40
CA LEU A 106 3.62 32.56 9.53
C LEU A 106 3.58 34.07 9.77
N CYS A 107 4.37 34.55 10.74
CA CYS A 107 4.30 35.92 11.21
C CYS A 107 5.63 36.66 11.08
N GLN A 108 5.57 37.99 10.91
CA GLN A 108 6.74 38.87 10.86
C GLN A 108 6.67 39.95 11.94
N LYS A 109 7.83 40.27 12.54
CA LYS A 109 7.97 41.36 13.51
C LYS A 109 7.92 42.72 12.80
N GLN A 110 7.06 43.63 13.25
CA GLN A 110 7.06 45.01 12.74
C GLN A 110 7.96 45.92 13.58
N HIS A 111 8.89 46.61 12.92
CA HIS A 111 9.69 47.69 13.50
C HIS A 111 8.86 48.99 13.54
N LYS A 112 8.34 49.32 14.73
CA LYS A 112 7.75 50.62 15.14
C LYS A 112 6.43 51.05 14.47
N SER A 113 5.39 51.15 15.32
CA SER A 113 4.25 52.09 15.23
C SER A 113 3.28 51.99 14.05
N ALA A 114 2.70 50.81 13.81
CA ALA A 114 1.49 50.68 12.99
C ALA A 114 0.35 50.04 13.79
N PHE A 115 -0.84 50.64 13.72
CA PHE A 115 -2.11 50.22 14.35
C PHE A 115 -2.67 48.87 13.84
N ASN A 116 -1.86 48.01 13.22
CA ASN A 116 -2.32 46.82 12.46
C ASN A 116 -1.82 45.46 12.98
N ALA A 117 -1.13 45.38 14.13
CA ALA A 117 -0.79 44.10 14.75
C ALA A 117 -2.05 43.45 15.36
N LYS A 118 -2.56 42.41 14.70
CA LYS A 118 -3.91 41.87 14.94
C LYS A 118 -3.93 40.53 15.68
N PHE A 119 -2.82 39.81 15.69
CA PHE A 119 -2.76 38.44 16.19
C PHE A 119 -1.71 38.29 17.28
N ASP A 120 -2.00 37.41 18.24
CA ASP A 120 -1.01 36.94 19.20
C ASP A 120 -0.10 35.93 18.52
N CYS A 121 1.21 36.01 18.77
CA CYS A 121 2.20 35.18 18.11
C CYS A 121 3.24 34.66 19.12
N ALA A 122 3.75 33.47 18.87
CA ALA A 122 4.92 32.93 19.54
C ALA A 122 6.13 33.15 18.64
N CYS A 123 7.11 33.91 19.13
CA CYS A 123 8.31 34.26 18.40
C CYS A 123 9.56 33.72 19.11
N GLN A 124 10.45 33.10 18.34
CA GLN A 124 11.76 32.67 18.84
C GLN A 124 12.62 33.89 19.18
N THR A 125 13.37 33.91 20.29
CA THR A 125 14.27 35.03 20.62
C THR A 125 15.57 34.92 19.82
N PRO A 126 16.04 36.00 19.16
CA PRO A 126 17.30 35.97 18.43
C PRO A 126 18.49 35.71 19.37
N GLU A 127 19.43 34.89 18.92
CA GLU A 127 20.70 34.68 19.61
C GLU A 127 21.63 35.88 19.36
N THR A 128 22.36 36.31 20.38
CA THR A 128 23.15 37.55 20.34
C THR A 128 24.21 37.52 19.22
N VAL A 129 24.02 38.40 18.22
CA VAL A 129 25.02 39.08 17.36
C VAL A 129 25.99 38.15 16.63
N THR A 130 25.86 37.95 15.31
CA THR A 130 26.82 38.57 14.36
C THR A 130 26.40 38.55 12.87
N SER A 131 25.23 38.03 12.50
CA SER A 131 24.76 38.15 11.11
C SER A 131 23.44 38.91 11.05
N ALA A 132 23.38 39.91 10.17
CA ALA A 132 22.22 40.75 9.93
C ALA A 132 21.04 39.99 9.25
N GLU A 133 21.02 38.66 9.32
CA GLU A 133 20.14 37.79 8.54
C GLU A 133 19.45 36.67 9.33
N SER A 134 19.65 36.54 10.64
CA SER A 134 18.87 35.60 11.46
C SER A 134 17.42 36.08 11.60
N ARG A 135 16.58 35.71 10.61
CA ARG A 135 15.14 35.99 10.61
C ARG A 135 14.50 35.29 11.81
N GLN A 136 14.08 36.09 12.78
CA GLN A 136 13.30 35.64 13.93
C GLN A 136 12.05 34.88 13.46
N PHE A 137 11.92 33.59 13.78
CA PHE A 137 10.78 32.78 13.36
C PHE A 137 9.59 33.03 14.29
N CYS A 138 8.42 33.34 13.73
CA CYS A 138 7.21 33.62 14.49
C CYS A 138 6.01 32.88 13.90
N VAL A 139 5.20 32.27 14.77
CA VAL A 139 3.96 31.59 14.39
C VAL A 139 2.76 32.19 15.11
N LYS A 140 1.62 32.21 14.43
CA LYS A 140 0.35 32.67 14.98
C LYS A 140 -0.07 31.73 16.11
N THR A 141 -0.49 32.30 17.24
CA THR A 141 -1.01 31.54 18.38
C THR A 141 -2.41 32.01 18.74
N ASP A 142 -3.20 31.11 19.33
CA ASP A 142 -4.46 31.44 19.98
C ASP A 142 -4.31 31.12 21.46
N LEU A 143 -4.25 32.16 22.30
CA LEU A 143 -4.09 32.03 23.76
C LEU A 143 -5.23 31.25 24.43
N LYS A 144 -6.35 31.02 23.73
CA LYS A 144 -7.50 30.25 24.24
C LYS A 144 -7.42 28.76 23.89
N LEU A 145 -6.45 28.34 23.09
CA LEU A 145 -6.26 26.95 22.69
C LEU A 145 -5.02 26.37 23.38
N ASP A 146 -5.12 25.11 23.78
CA ASP A 146 -3.96 24.37 24.25
C ASP A 146 -2.94 24.24 23.12
N VAL A 147 -1.66 24.42 23.45
CA VAL A 147 -0.54 24.22 22.53
C VAL A 147 -0.51 22.74 22.14
N LEU A 148 -0.31 22.46 20.84
CA LEU A 148 -0.23 21.08 20.34
C LEU A 148 0.93 20.37 21.03
N LYS A 149 0.69 19.19 21.60
CA LYS A 149 1.77 18.34 22.11
C LYS A 149 2.07 17.28 21.07
N LEU A 150 3.30 17.25 20.56
CA LEU A 150 3.65 16.34 19.47
C LEU A 150 3.52 14.87 19.88
N TRP A 151 3.84 14.52 21.13
CA TRP A 151 3.67 13.15 21.65
C TRP A 151 2.19 12.72 21.76
N GLU A 152 1.26 13.68 21.86
CA GLU A 152 -0.17 13.37 21.76
C GLU A 152 -0.65 13.34 20.30
N TYR A 153 0.05 14.02 19.39
CA TYR A 153 -0.28 14.10 17.97
C TYR A 153 0.17 12.86 17.20
N TYR A 154 1.45 12.49 17.31
CA TYR A 154 2.00 11.27 16.72
C TYR A 154 1.61 10.02 17.52
N GLY A 155 1.22 10.19 18.79
CA GLY A 155 0.96 9.08 19.70
C GLY A 155 2.22 8.29 20.05
N THR A 156 2.06 7.14 20.71
CA THR A 156 3.12 6.14 20.82
C THR A 156 3.42 5.58 19.43
N ILE A 157 4.51 6.02 18.81
CA ILE A 157 5.14 5.25 17.74
C ILE A 157 5.43 3.87 18.34
N LEU A 158 4.93 2.82 17.69
CA LEU A 158 5.24 1.44 18.07
C LEU A 158 6.76 1.34 18.15
N ASP A 159 7.30 0.96 19.31
CA ASP A 159 8.70 0.56 19.43
C ASP A 159 8.97 -0.39 18.26
N GLU A 160 9.77 0.05 17.29
CA GLU A 160 10.00 -0.72 16.08
C GLU A 160 10.81 -1.96 16.48
N ASP A 161 10.11 -3.08 16.74
CA ASP A 161 10.75 -4.35 17.07
C ASP A 161 11.80 -4.62 15.97
N PRO A 162 13.09 -4.76 16.31
CA PRO A 162 14.14 -4.99 15.32
C PRO A 162 13.83 -6.16 14.38
N ARG A 163 13.05 -7.15 14.86
CA ARG A 163 12.58 -8.29 14.06
C ARG A 163 11.53 -7.89 13.01
N MET A 164 10.68 -6.91 13.31
CA MET A 164 9.73 -6.37 12.33
C MET A 164 10.47 -5.59 11.24
N ILE A 165 11.44 -4.75 11.61
CA ILE A 165 12.28 -4.02 10.65
C ILE A 165 13.01 -5.02 9.73
N GLU A 166 13.57 -6.08 10.31
CA GLU A 166 14.20 -7.16 9.54
C GLU A 166 13.23 -7.85 8.59
N ALA A 167 12.03 -8.19 9.06
CA ALA A 167 11.01 -8.88 8.26
C ALA A 167 10.52 -8.06 7.04
N LEU A 168 10.47 -6.73 7.20
CA LEU A 168 10.15 -5.81 6.10
C LEU A 168 11.26 -5.76 5.04
N GLY A 169 12.50 -6.06 5.43
CA GLY A 169 13.61 -6.31 4.50
C GLY A 169 14.07 -5.09 3.70
N PHE A 170 13.90 -3.87 4.24
CA PHE A 170 14.43 -2.64 3.61
C PHE A 170 15.93 -2.40 3.87
N GLN A 171 16.57 -3.26 4.66
CA GLN A 171 17.97 -3.11 5.03
C GLN A 171 18.88 -3.17 3.79
N ASN A 172 19.83 -2.23 3.71
CA ASN A 172 20.81 -2.11 2.63
C ASN A 172 20.22 -1.84 1.22
N MET A 173 18.99 -1.36 1.13
CA MET A 173 18.40 -0.93 -0.14
C MET A 173 18.66 0.55 -0.38
N THR A 174 19.36 0.88 -1.46
CA THR A 174 19.59 2.28 -1.90
C THR A 174 18.88 2.62 -3.20
N ASP A 175 18.46 1.61 -3.96
CA ASP A 175 17.77 1.76 -5.23
C ASP A 175 16.26 1.97 -5.00
N GLU A 176 15.74 3.09 -5.50
CA GLU A 176 14.32 3.46 -5.37
C GLU A 176 13.40 2.39 -5.97
N VAL A 177 13.78 1.79 -7.10
CA VAL A 177 12.98 0.74 -7.76
C VAL A 177 12.90 -0.50 -6.86
N ALA A 178 14.02 -0.90 -6.27
CA ALA A 178 14.05 -2.01 -5.32
C ALA A 178 13.23 -1.70 -4.05
N ILE A 179 13.31 -0.48 -3.51
CA ILE A 179 12.52 -0.05 -2.35
C ILE A 179 11.01 -0.11 -2.67
N VAL A 180 10.59 0.43 -3.81
CA VAL A 180 9.18 0.40 -4.24
C VAL A 180 8.69 -1.03 -4.44
N THR A 181 9.51 -1.89 -5.05
CA THR A 181 9.19 -3.31 -5.25
C THR A 181 9.01 -4.01 -3.89
N LYS A 182 9.90 -3.75 -2.94
CA LYS A 182 9.83 -4.33 -1.59
C LYS A 182 8.63 -3.82 -0.81
N ALA A 183 8.31 -2.53 -0.91
CA ALA A 183 7.13 -1.95 -0.29
C ALA A 183 5.84 -2.56 -0.85
N LYS A 184 5.74 -2.74 -2.18
CA LYS A 184 4.62 -3.42 -2.82
C LYS A 184 4.48 -4.87 -2.33
N GLU A 185 5.59 -5.58 -2.19
CA GLU A 185 5.60 -6.93 -1.62
C GLU A 185 5.05 -6.93 -0.18
N ASN A 186 5.57 -6.06 0.69
CA ASN A 186 5.13 -5.96 2.09
C ASN A 186 3.63 -5.65 2.22
N ILE A 187 3.07 -4.84 1.32
CA ILE A 187 1.62 -4.57 1.26
C ILE A 187 0.84 -5.86 0.95
N ILE A 188 1.27 -6.68 -0.01
CA ILE A 188 0.60 -7.96 -0.33
C ILE A 188 0.60 -8.89 0.90
N PHE A 189 1.71 -8.94 1.63
CA PHE A 189 1.83 -9.75 2.85
C PHE A 189 0.88 -9.27 3.94
N ALA A 190 0.88 -7.96 4.23
CA ALA A 190 -0.03 -7.38 5.20
C ALA A 190 -1.50 -7.61 4.82
N MET A 191 -1.84 -7.49 3.53
CA MET A 191 -3.19 -7.74 3.05
C MET A 191 -3.59 -9.22 3.18
N SER A 192 -2.66 -10.16 3.04
CA SER A 192 -2.96 -11.60 3.19
C SER A 192 -3.33 -12.04 4.60
N GLU A 193 -3.00 -11.25 5.62
CA GLU A 193 -3.42 -11.50 7.01
C GLU A 193 -4.88 -11.10 7.24
N LEU A 194 -5.47 -10.32 6.33
CA LEU A 194 -6.89 -9.97 6.37
C LEU A 194 -7.75 -11.05 5.72
N ASN A 195 -8.97 -11.20 6.24
CA ASN A 195 -9.94 -12.09 5.63
C ASN A 195 -10.36 -11.57 4.22
N GLU A 196 -10.83 -12.48 3.37
CA GLU A 196 -11.18 -12.16 1.98
C GLU A 196 -12.25 -11.07 1.87
N LYS A 197 -13.28 -11.09 2.73
CA LYS A 197 -14.36 -10.10 2.71
C LYS A 197 -13.83 -8.70 3.01
N THR A 198 -12.95 -8.55 3.98
CA THR A 198 -12.30 -7.28 4.33
C THR A 198 -11.47 -6.78 3.16
N ARG A 199 -10.64 -7.64 2.53
CA ARG A 199 -9.88 -7.26 1.32
C ARG A 199 -10.78 -6.76 0.20
N GLN A 200 -11.89 -7.45 -0.06
CA GLN A 200 -12.86 -7.07 -1.07
C GLN A 200 -13.55 -5.72 -0.76
N THR A 201 -13.83 -5.42 0.51
CA THR A 201 -14.44 -4.14 0.91
C THR A 201 -13.47 -2.96 0.86
N LEU A 202 -12.18 -3.20 1.09
CA LEU A 202 -11.13 -2.17 1.03
C LEU A 202 -10.72 -1.83 -0.41
N SER A 203 -10.97 -2.73 -1.36
CA SER A 203 -10.61 -2.55 -2.76
C SER A 203 -11.71 -1.87 -3.58
N MET A 204 -11.40 -1.56 -4.84
CA MET A 204 -12.27 -0.86 -5.79
C MET A 204 -13.58 -1.62 -6.01
N GLN A 205 -14.71 -0.94 -5.90
CA GLN A 205 -16.04 -1.55 -6.11
C GLN A 205 -16.46 -1.52 -7.57
N LYS A 206 -17.36 -2.44 -7.94
CA LYS A 206 -17.76 -2.66 -9.33
C LYS A 206 -18.24 -1.39 -10.05
N HIS A 207 -19.17 -0.66 -9.45
CA HIS A 207 -19.73 0.58 -9.99
C HIS A 207 -18.81 1.79 -9.86
N GLN A 208 -17.72 1.69 -9.11
CA GLN A 208 -16.67 2.72 -9.09
C GLN A 208 -15.73 2.56 -10.30
N LEU A 209 -15.48 1.32 -10.73
CA LEU A 209 -14.61 1.04 -11.87
C LEU A 209 -15.36 1.04 -13.21
N ILE A 210 -16.52 0.39 -13.30
CA ILE A 210 -17.24 0.15 -14.55
C ILE A 210 -18.44 1.10 -14.63
N HIS A 211 -18.36 2.13 -15.48
CA HIS A 211 -19.42 3.12 -15.63
C HIS A 211 -20.43 2.79 -16.73
N LYS A 212 -19.96 2.26 -17.86
CA LYS A 212 -20.81 1.84 -18.98
C LYS A 212 -20.28 0.55 -19.57
N CYS A 213 -21.18 -0.32 -20.02
CA CYS A 213 -20.82 -1.54 -20.73
C CYS A 213 -21.81 -1.78 -21.86
N SER A 214 -21.30 -2.20 -23.02
CA SER A 214 -22.12 -2.75 -24.09
C SER A 214 -21.44 -3.95 -24.74
N PHE A 215 -22.24 -4.95 -25.12
CA PHE A 215 -21.80 -6.11 -25.88
C PHE A 215 -22.81 -6.41 -26.99
N ASN A 216 -22.36 -6.68 -28.22
CA ASN A 216 -23.24 -6.82 -29.39
C ASN A 216 -24.20 -5.62 -29.60
N GLY A 217 -23.76 -4.41 -29.29
CA GLY A 217 -24.58 -3.19 -29.40
C GLY A 217 -25.69 -3.06 -28.35
N GLN A 218 -25.79 -3.99 -27.39
CA GLN A 218 -26.76 -3.94 -26.29
C GLN A 218 -26.05 -3.57 -24.98
N SER A 219 -26.73 -2.81 -24.11
CA SER A 219 -26.22 -2.50 -22.78
C SER A 219 -26.05 -3.77 -21.96
N CYS A 220 -24.92 -3.91 -21.27
CA CYS A 220 -24.73 -5.00 -20.32
C CYS A 220 -25.48 -4.72 -19.00
N ASP A 221 -25.74 -5.77 -18.24
CA ASP A 221 -26.11 -5.67 -16.83
C ASP A 221 -24.83 -5.76 -15.99
N ILE A 222 -24.35 -4.64 -15.47
CA ILE A 222 -23.08 -4.59 -14.73
C ILE A 222 -23.12 -5.51 -13.49
N ASP A 223 -24.27 -5.62 -12.82
CA ASP A 223 -24.38 -6.40 -11.60
C ASP A 223 -24.32 -7.91 -11.86
N HIS A 224 -24.91 -8.37 -12.96
CA HIS A 224 -24.98 -9.81 -13.28
C HIS A 224 -23.91 -10.28 -14.27
N ASP A 225 -23.52 -9.45 -15.25
CA ASP A 225 -22.60 -9.86 -16.32
C ASP A 225 -21.13 -9.93 -15.87
N PHE A 226 -20.80 -9.30 -14.74
CA PHE A 226 -19.44 -9.25 -14.18
C PHE A 226 -19.34 -9.97 -12.84
N LYS A 227 -18.46 -10.97 -12.75
CA LYS A 227 -18.12 -11.67 -11.50
C LYS A 227 -16.93 -11.02 -10.81
N LEU A 228 -17.05 -10.74 -9.52
CA LEU A 228 -15.94 -10.30 -8.68
C LEU A 228 -14.96 -11.47 -8.42
N VAL A 229 -13.68 -11.21 -8.60
CA VAL A 229 -12.56 -12.10 -8.23
C VAL A 229 -11.49 -11.26 -7.53
N SER A 230 -11.02 -11.71 -6.37
CA SER A 230 -9.95 -11.03 -5.64
C SER A 230 -8.58 -11.48 -6.15
N ASP A 231 -7.74 -10.55 -6.55
CA ASP A 231 -6.34 -10.75 -6.88
C ASP A 231 -5.43 -10.15 -5.79
N PRO A 232 -4.42 -10.86 -5.28
CA PRO A 232 -3.53 -10.33 -4.23
C PRO A 232 -2.73 -9.10 -4.65
N THR A 233 -2.45 -8.94 -5.95
CA THR A 233 -1.62 -7.85 -6.50
C THR A 233 -2.46 -6.67 -6.96
N TYR A 234 -3.61 -6.93 -7.61
CA TYR A 234 -4.46 -5.92 -8.25
C TYR A 234 -5.74 -5.61 -7.48
N GLY A 235 -6.05 -6.33 -6.41
CA GLY A 235 -7.28 -6.14 -5.64
C GLY A 235 -8.51 -6.74 -6.35
N ASN A 236 -9.62 -6.03 -6.36
CA ASN A 236 -10.86 -6.49 -6.97
C ASN A 236 -10.76 -6.47 -8.51
N CYS A 237 -10.90 -7.64 -9.13
CA CYS A 237 -11.03 -7.82 -10.57
C CYS A 237 -12.47 -8.22 -10.93
N PHE A 238 -12.90 -7.88 -12.14
CA PHE A 238 -14.26 -8.14 -12.63
C PHE A 238 -14.23 -8.88 -13.96
N ILE A 239 -14.74 -10.11 -13.97
CA ILE A 239 -14.71 -11.00 -15.14
C ILE A 239 -16.05 -10.96 -15.87
N PHE A 240 -16.03 -10.51 -17.12
CA PHE A 240 -17.17 -10.59 -18.04
C PHE A 240 -17.29 -11.99 -18.67
N ASN A 241 -18.51 -12.43 -19.00
CA ASN A 241 -18.77 -13.73 -19.65
C ASN A 241 -18.19 -14.93 -18.86
N HIS A 242 -18.33 -14.88 -17.54
CA HIS A 242 -17.71 -15.83 -16.60
C HIS A 242 -18.48 -17.16 -16.44
N GLU A 243 -19.75 -17.22 -16.83
CA GLU A 243 -20.58 -18.40 -16.66
C GLU A 243 -20.19 -19.52 -17.64
N ARG A 244 -19.96 -20.75 -17.14
CA ARG A 244 -19.56 -21.88 -17.99
C ARG A 244 -20.69 -22.41 -18.85
N ASN A 245 -21.92 -22.39 -18.32
CA ASN A 245 -23.09 -22.95 -18.98
C ASN A 245 -23.74 -21.99 -20.00
N PHE A 246 -23.42 -20.71 -19.93
CA PHE A 246 -23.98 -19.68 -20.81
C PHE A 246 -22.85 -18.85 -21.42
N SER A 247 -22.75 -18.85 -22.76
CA SER A 247 -21.71 -18.10 -23.47
C SER A 247 -22.27 -16.96 -24.29
N ARG A 248 -21.81 -15.75 -23.98
CA ARG A 248 -22.01 -14.58 -24.82
C ARG A 248 -20.99 -14.61 -25.95
N SER A 249 -21.45 -14.88 -27.17
CA SER A 249 -20.64 -14.86 -28.39
C SER A 249 -20.88 -13.57 -29.18
N SER A 250 -19.84 -13.10 -29.88
CA SER A 250 -19.97 -11.95 -30.76
C SER A 250 -20.66 -12.36 -32.07
N ILE A 251 -21.63 -11.56 -32.53
CA ILE A 251 -22.40 -11.86 -33.76
C ILE A 251 -21.54 -11.67 -35.01
N ARG A 252 -20.63 -10.69 -34.98
CA ARG A 252 -19.75 -10.33 -36.10
C ARG A 252 -18.47 -9.71 -35.57
N ALA A 253 -17.37 -9.87 -36.29
CA ALA A 253 -16.15 -9.11 -35.98
C ALA A 253 -16.40 -7.59 -36.13
N GLY A 254 -15.90 -6.82 -35.17
CA GLY A 254 -15.88 -5.35 -35.21
C GLY A 254 -16.12 -4.71 -33.85
N PRO A 255 -15.65 -3.47 -33.61
CA PRO A 255 -15.75 -2.81 -32.30
C PRO A 255 -17.18 -2.66 -31.78
N SER A 256 -18.16 -2.48 -32.67
CA SER A 256 -19.58 -2.35 -32.29
C SER A 256 -20.23 -3.64 -31.81
N TYR A 257 -19.67 -4.80 -32.17
CA TYR A 257 -20.16 -6.12 -31.78
C TYR A 257 -19.30 -6.79 -30.70
N GLY A 258 -18.20 -6.16 -30.30
CA GLY A 258 -17.35 -6.60 -29.20
C GLY A 258 -17.84 -6.09 -27.85
N LEU A 259 -17.05 -6.37 -26.81
CA LEU A 259 -17.20 -5.76 -25.50
C LEU A 259 -16.63 -4.34 -25.55
N ARG A 260 -17.47 -3.36 -25.20
CA ARG A 260 -17.06 -1.96 -25.03
C ARG A 260 -17.37 -1.56 -23.61
N VAL A 261 -16.36 -1.06 -22.90
CA VAL A 261 -16.50 -0.65 -21.50
C VAL A 261 -15.94 0.75 -21.34
N LEU A 262 -16.68 1.60 -20.64
CA LEU A 262 -16.16 2.85 -20.11
C LEU A 262 -15.79 2.63 -18.65
N MET A 263 -14.51 2.73 -18.35
CA MET A 263 -13.99 2.57 -17.00
C MET A 263 -13.53 3.91 -16.42
N PHE A 264 -13.71 4.09 -15.12
CA PHE A 264 -13.22 5.24 -14.38
C PHE A 264 -12.13 4.80 -13.43
N VAL A 265 -11.04 5.58 -13.43
CA VAL A 265 -9.86 5.34 -12.60
C VAL A 265 -9.50 6.68 -11.97
N ASN A 266 -9.53 6.75 -10.65
CA ASN A 266 -9.15 7.93 -9.92
C ASN A 266 -7.65 7.87 -9.59
N ALA A 267 -6.85 8.74 -10.23
CA ALA A 267 -5.40 8.77 -10.03
C ALA A 267 -5.00 9.10 -8.58
N SER A 268 -5.85 9.80 -7.83
CA SER A 268 -5.59 10.14 -6.43
C SER A 268 -5.72 8.95 -5.47
N ASP A 269 -6.35 7.85 -5.89
CA ASP A 269 -6.50 6.64 -5.07
C ASP A 269 -5.29 5.69 -5.21
N TYR A 270 -4.31 6.03 -6.04
CA TYR A 270 -3.13 5.20 -6.28
C TYR A 270 -2.13 5.34 -5.15
N LEU A 271 -1.54 4.20 -4.76
CA LEU A 271 -0.44 4.18 -3.80
C LEU A 271 0.84 4.71 -4.47
N PRO A 272 1.73 5.40 -3.74
CA PRO A 272 3.04 5.85 -4.25
C PRO A 272 3.89 4.71 -4.83
N THR A 273 3.61 3.46 -4.43
CA THR A 273 4.27 2.25 -4.94
C THR A 273 3.75 1.79 -6.30
N THR A 274 2.76 2.46 -6.88
CA THR A 274 2.14 2.06 -8.14
C THR A 274 2.83 2.75 -9.32
N GLU A 275 3.38 1.95 -10.24
CA GLU A 275 4.21 2.46 -11.36
C GLU A 275 3.43 3.25 -12.42
N ALA A 276 2.17 2.89 -12.66
CA ALA A 276 1.38 3.50 -13.74
C ALA A 276 -0.12 3.50 -13.43
N VAL A 277 -0.78 4.59 -13.82
CA VAL A 277 -2.24 4.74 -13.77
C VAL A 277 -2.87 4.14 -15.03
N GLY A 278 -3.84 3.24 -14.84
CA GLY A 278 -4.48 2.53 -15.93
C GLY A 278 -5.21 1.28 -15.49
N ILE A 279 -5.76 0.57 -16.47
CA ILE A 279 -6.44 -0.70 -16.29
C ILE A 279 -5.54 -1.84 -16.74
N ARG A 280 -5.46 -2.90 -15.94
CA ARG A 280 -4.89 -4.19 -16.33
C ARG A 280 -6.03 -5.13 -16.71
N MET A 281 -5.98 -5.73 -17.90
CA MET A 281 -7.01 -6.67 -18.37
C MET A 281 -6.39 -7.94 -18.94
N THR A 282 -7.04 -9.08 -18.76
CA THR A 282 -6.65 -10.36 -19.36
C THR A 282 -7.77 -10.91 -20.22
N ILE A 283 -7.39 -11.58 -21.32
CA ILE A 283 -8.33 -12.33 -22.16
C ILE A 283 -7.97 -13.79 -21.98
N HIS A 284 -8.92 -14.59 -21.49
CA HIS A 284 -8.70 -15.98 -21.16
C HIS A 284 -9.98 -16.80 -21.43
N ASP A 285 -9.83 -18.12 -21.48
CA ASP A 285 -10.98 -19.02 -21.54
C ASP A 285 -11.71 -19.10 -20.19
N LYS A 286 -12.98 -19.51 -20.20
CA LYS A 286 -13.84 -19.55 -19.00
C LYS A 286 -13.37 -20.56 -17.96
N ASP A 287 -12.72 -21.61 -18.43
CA ASP A 287 -12.20 -22.69 -17.59
C ASP A 287 -10.77 -22.40 -17.10
N GLU A 288 -10.08 -21.42 -17.68
CA GLU A 288 -8.71 -21.04 -17.33
C GLU A 288 -8.67 -19.97 -16.24
N PHE A 289 -7.67 -20.06 -15.36
CA PHE A 289 -7.44 -19.02 -14.36
C PHE A 289 -6.80 -17.78 -15.02
N PRO A 290 -7.32 -16.56 -14.75
CA PRO A 290 -6.71 -15.34 -15.28
C PRO A 290 -5.39 -15.03 -14.55
N PHE A 291 -4.29 -14.91 -15.29
CA PHE A 291 -3.00 -14.45 -14.74
C PHE A 291 -2.70 -13.01 -15.20
N PRO A 292 -3.20 -11.96 -14.52
CA PRO A 292 -3.07 -10.55 -14.95
C PRO A 292 -1.64 -10.00 -14.90
N ASP A 293 -0.80 -10.56 -14.04
CA ASP A 293 0.62 -10.28 -13.99
C ASP A 293 1.35 -10.85 -15.22
N THR A 294 1.06 -12.09 -15.63
CA THR A 294 1.75 -12.75 -16.76
C THR A 294 1.15 -12.43 -18.13
N PHE A 295 -0.16 -12.51 -18.29
CA PHE A 295 -0.85 -12.41 -19.59
C PHE A 295 -1.71 -11.15 -19.74
N GLY A 296 -1.55 -10.18 -18.83
CA GLY A 296 -2.32 -8.95 -18.88
C GLY A 296 -1.89 -8.01 -20.02
N TYR A 297 -2.84 -7.22 -20.48
CA TYR A 297 -2.67 -6.03 -21.29
C TYR A 297 -2.93 -4.79 -20.44
N SER A 298 -2.17 -3.73 -20.69
CA SER A 298 -2.35 -2.45 -20.01
C SER A 298 -3.10 -1.49 -20.92
N ALA A 299 -4.21 -0.95 -20.42
CA ALA A 299 -4.96 0.13 -21.04
C ALA A 299 -4.75 1.42 -20.23
N PRO A 300 -3.94 2.36 -20.73
CA PRO A 300 -3.71 3.64 -20.07
C PRO A 300 -4.97 4.52 -20.07
N THR A 301 -5.05 5.44 -19.12
CA THR A 301 -6.13 6.44 -19.05
C THR A 301 -5.92 7.57 -20.07
N GLY A 302 -6.99 8.30 -20.39
CA GLY A 302 -6.95 9.48 -21.26
C GLY A 302 -7.11 9.23 -22.77
N TYR A 303 -7.24 7.98 -23.22
CA TYR A 303 -7.50 7.65 -24.63
C TYR A 303 -8.34 6.37 -24.76
N ILE A 304 -8.92 6.15 -25.94
CA ILE A 304 -9.61 4.91 -26.27
C ILE A 304 -8.58 3.85 -26.65
N SER A 305 -8.52 2.78 -25.85
CA SER A 305 -7.70 1.60 -26.14
C SER A 305 -8.54 0.53 -26.84
N SER A 306 -8.21 0.21 -28.09
CA SER A 306 -8.89 -0.84 -28.86
C SER A 306 -8.02 -2.08 -28.93
N PHE A 307 -8.53 -3.23 -28.48
CA PHE A 307 -7.85 -4.51 -28.51
C PHE A 307 -8.55 -5.44 -29.49
N GLY A 308 -7.90 -5.73 -30.62
CA GLY A 308 -8.31 -6.81 -31.50
C GLY A 308 -7.79 -8.14 -30.96
N MET A 309 -8.59 -9.21 -31.07
CA MET A 309 -8.19 -10.54 -30.58
C MET A 309 -8.41 -11.63 -31.62
N LYS A 310 -7.55 -12.64 -31.60
CA LYS A 310 -7.67 -13.88 -32.37
C LYS A 310 -7.50 -15.08 -31.46
N MET A 311 -8.50 -15.95 -31.49
CA MET A 311 -8.49 -17.23 -30.78
C MET A 311 -7.86 -18.31 -31.67
N GLN A 312 -7.00 -19.14 -31.09
CA GLN A 312 -6.43 -20.33 -31.71
C GLN A 312 -6.60 -21.51 -30.76
N LYS A 313 -7.27 -22.58 -31.21
CA LYS A 313 -7.34 -23.83 -30.44
C LYS A 313 -6.18 -24.73 -30.87
N MET A 314 -5.40 -25.19 -29.89
CA MET A 314 -4.29 -26.11 -30.08
C MET A 314 -4.64 -27.46 -29.46
N SER A 315 -4.44 -28.53 -30.23
CA SER A 315 -4.59 -29.91 -29.78
C SER A 315 -3.27 -30.65 -30.01
N ARG A 316 -2.73 -31.25 -28.95
CA ARG A 316 -1.49 -32.03 -28.95
C ARG A 316 -1.83 -33.48 -28.65
N LEU A 317 -1.18 -34.41 -29.34
CA LEU A 317 -1.35 -35.83 -29.05
C LEU A 317 -0.55 -36.20 -27.80
N PRO A 318 -1.14 -36.94 -26.85
CA PRO A 318 -0.44 -37.45 -25.68
C PRO A 318 0.54 -38.57 -26.07
N ALA A 319 1.19 -39.17 -25.05
CA ALA A 319 2.11 -40.27 -25.25
C ALA A 319 1.43 -41.41 -26.05
N PRO A 320 2.12 -42.03 -27.04
CA PRO A 320 3.56 -41.92 -27.34
C PRO A 320 3.96 -40.78 -28.31
N TYR A 321 3.02 -39.98 -28.80
CA TYR A 321 3.30 -38.97 -29.85
C TYR A 321 3.81 -37.63 -29.30
N GLY A 322 3.53 -37.34 -28.03
CA GLY A 322 3.99 -36.16 -27.31
C GLY A 322 3.95 -36.35 -25.79
N ASP A 323 4.50 -35.40 -25.04
CA ASP A 323 4.49 -35.39 -23.56
C ASP A 323 3.59 -34.26 -23.06
N CYS A 324 2.34 -34.21 -23.54
CA CYS A 324 1.34 -33.23 -23.06
C CYS A 324 0.50 -33.82 -21.91
N VAL A 325 -0.08 -32.95 -21.08
CA VAL A 325 -0.94 -33.36 -19.96
C VAL A 325 -2.41 -33.44 -20.43
N PRO A 326 -3.05 -34.63 -20.45
CA PRO A 326 -4.43 -34.80 -20.93
C PRO A 326 -5.47 -34.36 -19.88
N ASP A 327 -5.43 -34.94 -18.68
CA ASP A 327 -6.37 -34.63 -17.58
C ASP A 327 -5.69 -33.74 -16.54
N GLY A 328 -5.41 -32.51 -16.97
CA GLY A 328 -4.57 -31.59 -16.24
C GLY A 328 -5.21 -31.08 -14.95
N ARG A 329 -5.05 -31.86 -13.87
CA ARG A 329 -5.01 -31.36 -12.50
C ARG A 329 -4.42 -32.44 -11.61
N THR A 330 -3.22 -32.22 -11.09
CA THR A 330 -2.73 -33.05 -9.97
C THR A 330 -3.57 -32.74 -8.73
N THR A 331 -3.62 -33.65 -7.75
CA THR A 331 -4.34 -33.42 -6.49
C THR A 331 -3.90 -32.14 -5.77
N ASN A 332 -2.68 -31.69 -6.03
CA ASN A 332 -2.06 -30.55 -5.37
C ASN A 332 -2.15 -29.26 -6.19
N TYR A 333 -2.92 -29.21 -7.28
CA TYR A 333 -3.05 -27.99 -8.08
C TYR A 333 -3.77 -26.88 -7.30
N ILE A 334 -3.09 -25.75 -7.07
CA ILE A 334 -3.61 -24.67 -6.21
C ILE A 334 -4.79 -23.89 -6.81
N TYR A 335 -5.01 -24.00 -8.12
CA TYR A 335 -6.14 -23.37 -8.82
C TYR A 335 -7.26 -24.39 -9.04
N THR A 336 -7.80 -24.95 -7.96
CA THR A 336 -8.69 -26.12 -7.98
C THR A 336 -9.86 -25.97 -8.95
N GLU A 337 -10.51 -24.81 -9.00
CA GLU A 337 -11.68 -24.61 -9.85
C GLU A 337 -11.35 -24.46 -11.35
N HIS A 338 -10.09 -24.45 -11.75
CA HIS A 338 -9.67 -24.15 -13.12
C HIS A 338 -8.95 -25.33 -13.76
N VAL A 339 -8.93 -25.37 -15.09
CA VAL A 339 -8.13 -26.36 -15.83
C VAL A 339 -6.64 -26.08 -15.65
N TYR A 340 -5.83 -27.11 -15.86
CA TYR A 340 -4.38 -26.96 -15.85
C TYR A 340 -3.91 -26.00 -16.93
N SER A 341 -3.01 -25.14 -16.50
CA SER A 341 -2.16 -24.33 -17.36
C SER A 341 -0.71 -24.55 -16.96
N THR A 342 0.21 -24.31 -17.89
CA THR A 342 1.65 -24.37 -17.58
C THR A 342 2.03 -23.37 -16.49
N GLU A 343 1.47 -22.17 -16.53
CA GLU A 343 1.67 -21.13 -15.51
C GLU A 343 1.17 -21.57 -14.14
N GLY A 344 -0.05 -22.12 -14.08
CA GLY A 344 -0.60 -22.65 -12.83
C GLY A 344 0.25 -23.79 -12.25
N CYS A 345 0.85 -24.62 -13.10
CA CYS A 345 1.78 -25.68 -12.68
C CYS A 345 3.06 -25.12 -12.06
N TYR A 346 3.69 -24.13 -12.67
CA TYR A 346 4.90 -23.52 -12.12
C TYR A 346 4.64 -22.87 -10.76
N ARG A 347 3.51 -22.14 -10.63
CA ARG A 347 3.09 -21.54 -9.35
C ARG A 347 2.75 -22.58 -8.30
N THR A 348 2.04 -23.65 -8.67
CA THR A 348 1.75 -24.79 -7.78
C THR A 348 3.04 -25.41 -7.26
N CYS A 349 3.96 -25.74 -8.16
CA CYS A 349 5.23 -26.38 -7.84
C CYS A 349 6.08 -25.49 -6.91
N PHE A 350 6.17 -24.19 -7.19
CA PHE A 350 6.83 -23.25 -6.29
C PHE A 350 6.15 -23.20 -4.93
N GLN A 351 4.82 -23.09 -4.88
CA GLN A 351 4.07 -23.05 -3.63
C GLN A 351 4.27 -24.31 -2.79
N GLU A 352 4.34 -25.50 -3.41
CA GLU A 352 4.65 -26.76 -2.73
C GLU A 352 6.03 -26.72 -2.07
N MET A 353 7.05 -26.19 -2.76
CA MET A 353 8.39 -26.05 -2.22
C MET A 353 8.42 -25.10 -1.02
N VAL A 354 7.80 -23.92 -1.15
CA VAL A 354 7.77 -22.92 -0.07
C VAL A 354 7.05 -23.48 1.15
N VAL A 355 5.89 -24.11 0.98
CA VAL A 355 5.15 -24.72 2.10
C VAL A 355 5.96 -25.82 2.78
N ARG A 356 6.65 -26.67 2.00
CA ARG A 356 7.47 -27.76 2.54
C ARG A 356 8.69 -27.27 3.32
N GLU A 357 9.34 -26.21 2.83
CA GLU A 357 10.68 -25.82 3.32
C GLU A 357 10.65 -24.61 4.24
N CYS A 358 9.70 -23.70 4.05
CA CYS A 358 9.50 -22.51 4.90
C CYS A 358 8.33 -22.66 5.89
N GLY A 359 7.49 -23.69 5.74
CA GLY A 359 6.34 -23.93 6.63
C GLY A 359 5.15 -22.98 6.43
N CYS A 360 5.18 -22.14 5.39
CA CYS A 360 4.13 -21.18 5.02
C CYS A 360 4.04 -21.05 3.50
N GLY A 361 2.94 -20.51 2.97
CA GLY A 361 2.78 -20.27 1.53
C GLY A 361 2.99 -18.82 1.13
N ASP A 362 3.44 -18.60 -0.11
CA ASP A 362 3.57 -17.26 -0.67
C ASP A 362 2.17 -16.60 -0.80
N PRO A 363 1.96 -15.40 -0.23
CA PRO A 363 0.73 -14.61 -0.34
C PRO A 363 0.25 -14.27 -1.76
N ARG A 364 1.15 -14.31 -2.75
CA ARG A 364 0.84 -13.96 -4.15
C ARG A 364 0.04 -15.06 -4.86
N PHE A 365 0.02 -16.27 -4.31
CA PHE A 365 -0.65 -17.43 -4.89
C PHE A 365 -1.58 -18.07 -3.86
N PRO A 366 -2.63 -18.79 -4.27
CA PRO A 366 -3.42 -19.58 -3.32
C PRO A 366 -2.54 -20.57 -2.53
N VAL A 367 -2.89 -20.81 -1.26
CA VAL A 367 -2.20 -21.78 -0.40
C VAL A 367 -2.72 -23.20 -0.61
N LEU A 368 -1.83 -24.18 -0.41
CA LEU A 368 -2.14 -25.60 -0.51
C LEU A 368 -2.87 -26.10 0.73
N GLY A 369 -4.04 -26.70 0.54
CA GLY A 369 -4.78 -27.37 1.61
C GLY A 369 -5.13 -26.43 2.78
N GLN A 370 -4.59 -26.73 3.97
CA GLN A 370 -4.80 -25.95 5.19
C GLN A 370 -3.57 -25.12 5.60
N ALA A 371 -2.57 -24.98 4.72
CA ALA A 371 -1.41 -24.15 4.98
C ALA A 371 -1.81 -22.66 5.10
N ILE A 372 -1.07 -21.91 5.92
CA ILE A 372 -1.25 -20.47 6.07
C ILE A 372 -0.24 -19.70 5.22
N HIS A 373 -0.59 -18.48 4.86
CA HIS A 373 0.34 -17.57 4.21
C HIS A 373 1.48 -17.16 5.15
N CYS A 374 2.65 -16.87 4.58
CA CYS A 374 3.76 -16.31 5.32
C CYS A 374 3.39 -14.93 5.88
N GLN A 375 3.71 -14.69 7.14
CA GLN A 375 3.35 -13.47 7.87
C GLN A 375 4.28 -12.32 7.53
N VAL A 376 3.75 -11.09 7.53
CA VAL A 376 4.51 -9.89 7.13
C VAL A 376 5.63 -9.58 8.11
N PHE A 377 5.39 -9.79 9.41
CA PHE A 377 6.31 -9.45 10.50
C PHE A 377 7.14 -10.65 11.01
N ASN A 378 7.16 -11.78 10.28
CA ASN A 378 7.96 -12.95 10.65
C ASN A 378 9.27 -13.01 9.83
N PRO A 379 10.43 -12.62 10.40
CA PRO A 379 11.68 -12.52 9.63
C PRO A 379 12.19 -13.86 9.13
N GLU A 380 11.94 -14.96 9.85
CA GLU A 380 12.40 -16.30 9.44
C GLU A 380 11.67 -16.77 8.19
N GLN A 381 10.34 -16.60 8.16
CA GLN A 381 9.52 -16.93 7.00
C GLN A 381 9.89 -16.05 5.79
N ARG A 382 10.07 -14.74 6.00
CA ARG A 382 10.45 -13.79 4.95
C ARG A 382 11.82 -14.14 4.36
N ARG A 383 12.82 -14.39 5.20
CA ARG A 383 14.17 -14.79 4.76
C ARG A 383 14.16 -16.10 3.98
N CYS A 384 13.38 -17.09 4.44
CA CYS A 384 13.25 -18.37 3.74
C CYS A 384 12.60 -18.20 2.36
N LEU A 385 11.48 -17.48 2.28
CA LEU A 385 10.79 -17.25 1.02
C LEU A 385 11.67 -16.48 0.02
N GLU A 386 12.39 -15.46 0.46
CA GLU A 386 13.33 -14.73 -0.40
C GLU A 386 14.45 -15.63 -0.93
N ALA A 387 14.97 -16.53 -0.10
CA ALA A 387 15.99 -17.49 -0.54
C ALA A 387 15.44 -18.42 -1.63
N ARG A 388 14.23 -18.97 -1.45
CA ARG A 388 13.60 -19.85 -2.45
C ARG A 388 13.17 -19.12 -3.72
N THR A 389 12.73 -17.87 -3.60
CA THR A 389 12.43 -17.00 -4.76
C THR A 389 13.70 -16.74 -5.57
N ARG A 390 14.85 -16.52 -4.92
CA ARG A 390 16.14 -16.36 -5.61
C ARG A 390 16.60 -17.64 -6.30
N GLU A 391 16.36 -18.81 -5.70
CA GLU A 391 16.71 -20.11 -6.30
C GLU A 391 15.93 -20.40 -7.58
N LEU A 392 14.66 -19.98 -7.69
CA LEU A 392 13.90 -20.10 -8.94
C LEU A 392 14.58 -19.36 -10.11
N GLY A 393 15.22 -18.23 -9.84
CA GLY A 393 15.88 -17.40 -10.86
C GLY A 393 17.26 -17.90 -11.29
N GLN A 394 17.82 -18.90 -10.61
CA GLN A 394 19.17 -19.41 -10.90
C GLN A 394 19.14 -20.56 -11.91
N VAL A 395 19.91 -20.41 -12.99
CA VAL A 395 20.05 -21.40 -14.09
C VAL A 395 20.55 -22.77 -13.58
N HIS A 396 21.29 -22.81 -12.47
CA HIS A 396 21.85 -24.02 -11.87
C HIS A 396 21.07 -24.55 -10.66
N SER A 397 19.86 -24.05 -10.40
CA SER A 397 19.06 -24.51 -9.27
C SER A 397 18.72 -26.00 -9.38
N SER A 398 18.78 -26.70 -8.24
CA SER A 398 18.41 -28.12 -8.12
C SER A 398 16.91 -28.34 -8.24
N PHE A 399 16.11 -27.29 -8.00
CA PHE A 399 14.66 -27.36 -8.08
C PHE A 399 14.19 -27.19 -9.52
N ARG A 400 13.60 -28.25 -10.08
CA ARG A 400 13.03 -28.25 -11.43
C ARG A 400 11.57 -28.68 -11.39
N CYS A 401 10.68 -27.76 -11.74
CA CYS A 401 9.28 -28.08 -11.98
C CYS A 401 9.13 -28.75 -13.33
N ARG A 402 8.55 -29.96 -13.35
CA ARG A 402 8.15 -30.61 -14.60
C ARG A 402 6.74 -30.16 -14.97
N CYS A 403 6.66 -29.05 -15.69
CA CYS A 403 5.40 -28.49 -16.18
C CYS A 403 5.32 -28.59 -17.71
N GLN A 404 4.60 -29.60 -18.19
CA GLN A 404 4.41 -29.83 -19.62
C GLN A 404 3.22 -29.04 -20.17
N GLN A 405 3.16 -28.84 -21.48
CA GLN A 405 2.02 -28.16 -22.10
C GLN A 405 0.74 -29.02 -21.98
N PRO A 406 -0.45 -28.41 -21.80
CA PRO A 406 -1.71 -29.15 -21.86
C PRO A 406 -1.97 -29.70 -23.26
N CYS A 407 -2.66 -30.84 -23.33
CA CYS A 407 -3.01 -31.45 -24.60
C CYS A 407 -4.05 -30.62 -25.37
N GLU A 408 -5.03 -30.04 -24.67
CA GLU A 408 -5.96 -29.05 -25.24
C GLU A 408 -5.67 -27.67 -24.67
N GLN A 409 -5.60 -26.66 -25.53
CA GLN A 409 -5.32 -25.28 -25.12
C GLN A 409 -6.03 -24.28 -26.03
N SER A 410 -6.61 -23.24 -25.45
CA SER A 410 -7.13 -22.08 -26.17
C SER A 410 -6.15 -20.91 -25.99
N VAL A 411 -5.57 -20.41 -27.08
CA VAL A 411 -4.65 -19.27 -27.04
C VAL A 411 -5.33 -18.05 -27.64
N TYR A 412 -5.39 -16.97 -26.85
CA TYR A 412 -5.92 -15.68 -27.28
C TYR A 412 -4.74 -14.73 -27.56
N THR A 413 -4.60 -14.32 -28.81
CA THR A 413 -3.60 -13.33 -29.22
C THR A 413 -4.27 -11.98 -29.41
N GLY A 414 -3.87 -11.00 -28.61
CA GLY A 414 -4.34 -9.62 -28.69
C GLY A 414 -3.35 -8.69 -29.39
N TRP A 415 -3.86 -7.69 -30.12
CA TRP A 415 -3.10 -6.54 -30.58
C TRP A 415 -3.81 -5.26 -30.16
N SER A 416 -3.05 -4.31 -29.63
CA SER A 416 -3.56 -3.00 -29.23
C SER A 416 -3.39 -1.97 -30.34
N GLN A 417 -4.40 -1.14 -30.51
CA GLN A 417 -4.34 0.08 -31.32
C GLN A 417 -4.75 1.25 -30.43
N LYS A 418 -3.86 2.23 -30.34
CA LYS A 418 -4.16 3.51 -29.67
C LYS A 418 -4.94 4.38 -30.66
N LEU A 419 -6.18 4.71 -30.30
CA LEU A 419 -6.96 5.69 -31.04
C LEU A 419 -6.81 7.02 -30.29
N SER A 420 -6.15 7.99 -30.90
CA SER A 420 -6.21 9.39 -30.47
C SER A 420 -7.49 10.00 -31.04
N ASP A 421 -8.23 10.74 -30.22
CA ASP A 421 -9.28 11.63 -30.74
C ASP A 421 -8.60 12.69 -31.62
N GLU A 422 -9.07 12.84 -32.87
CA GLU A 422 -8.71 13.95 -33.76
C GLU A 422 -9.28 15.28 -33.26
#